data_AF-A0A8J2YCD0-F1
#
_entry.id   AF-A0A8J2YCD0-F1
#
_cell.length_a   1.000
_cell.length_b   1.000
_cell.length_c   1.000
_cell.angle_alpha   90.00
_cell.angle_beta   90.00
_cell.angle_gamma   90.00
#
_symmetry.space_group_name_H-M   'P 1'
#
loop_
_entity.id
_entity.type
_entity.pdbx_description
1 polymer ?
#
loop_
_entity_poly.entity_id
_entity_poly.type
_entity_poly.pdbx_seq_one_letter_code
_entity_poly.pdbx_strand_id
1 'polypeptide(L)'
;MLFSNPLAVSTSAELHELHQVADQGMKHVEVQLPSSRYTQDELQDLFQATHTSPIAFRAPKTMGLGSSDFILEEWEYWLKTVAPLFSEDSLRYVVCHGTAVTLGEVFEYLDARPQDFNGLHDYKTRYVEKIIEQLEQLHSTALKYNIQLCIENAPMGGDHYFEPGKGLIYPALRTPRHLQRIAEATEVQICLDTANARITSNVLSYMHRSRSLFAGATEKEILNTTRDWIEFYQQVQKNTVLVRLSYAVSWGDTPQTTHTPFPEEAYPELLEFAEQVDDEIPILLATGKEQDLQDALKPLRQLKKR
;
A
#
# COMPACT_ATOMS: atom_id res chain seq x y z
N MET A 1 -16.30 -16.09 8.66
CA MET A 1 -15.40 -14.97 8.41
C MET A 1 -14.95 -14.33 9.70
N LEU A 2 -13.64 -14.43 9.96
CA LEU A 2 -12.95 -13.88 11.14
C LEU A 2 -13.31 -12.41 11.35
N PHE A 3 -13.24 -11.61 10.29
CA PHE A 3 -13.61 -10.20 10.29
C PHE A 3 -15.13 -10.02 10.09
N SER A 4 -15.72 -9.11 10.88
CA SER A 4 -17.04 -8.51 10.66
C SER A 4 -17.02 -7.46 9.55
N ASN A 5 -15.82 -6.94 9.27
CA ASN A 5 -15.53 -5.82 8.40
C ASN A 5 -16.06 -6.00 6.96
N PRO A 6 -16.30 -4.89 6.24
CA PRO A 6 -16.49 -4.92 4.80
C PRO A 6 -15.29 -5.58 4.13
N LEU A 7 -15.53 -6.68 3.41
CA LEU A 7 -14.47 -7.39 2.68
C LEU A 7 -14.50 -7.01 1.21
N ALA A 8 -13.32 -6.72 0.66
CA ALA A 8 -13.12 -6.56 -0.77
C ALA A 8 -11.84 -7.27 -1.22
N VAL A 9 -11.66 -7.33 -2.55
CA VAL A 9 -10.52 -8.01 -3.17
C VAL A 9 -9.76 -7.05 -4.09
N SER A 10 -8.44 -7.06 -4.01
CA SER A 10 -7.56 -6.34 -4.91
C SER A 10 -7.41 -7.10 -6.24
N THR A 11 -7.67 -6.43 -7.35
CA THR A 11 -7.62 -7.03 -8.70
C THR A 11 -7.15 -6.01 -9.73
N SER A 12 -6.69 -6.46 -10.88
CA SER A 12 -6.43 -5.59 -12.02
C SER A 12 -7.74 -5.15 -12.70
N ALA A 13 -7.66 -4.10 -13.53
CA ALA A 13 -8.76 -3.67 -14.39
C ALA A 13 -8.94 -4.61 -15.62
N GLU A 14 -9.00 -5.92 -15.38
CA GLU A 14 -9.16 -6.95 -16.40
C GLU A 14 -10.44 -7.76 -16.17
N LEU A 15 -11.25 -7.92 -17.24
CA LEU A 15 -12.53 -8.61 -17.18
C LEU A 15 -12.41 -10.05 -16.65
N HIS A 16 -11.35 -10.76 -17.04
CA HIS A 16 -11.13 -12.14 -16.62
C HIS A 16 -10.90 -12.25 -15.11
N GLU A 17 -10.06 -11.38 -14.53
CA GLU A 17 -9.81 -11.40 -13.08
C GLU A 17 -11.05 -10.97 -12.29
N LEU A 18 -11.78 -9.96 -12.75
CA LEU A 18 -13.03 -9.53 -12.11
C LEU A 18 -14.10 -10.64 -12.11
N HIS A 19 -14.20 -11.45 -13.17
CA HIS A 19 -15.05 -12.64 -13.18
C HIS A 19 -14.60 -13.67 -12.13
N GLN A 20 -13.30 -13.96 -12.03
CA GLN A 20 -12.79 -14.87 -11.00
C GLN A 20 -13.17 -14.40 -9.58
N VAL A 21 -13.06 -13.10 -9.32
CA VAL A 21 -13.45 -12.49 -8.04
C VAL A 21 -14.97 -12.64 -7.80
N ALA A 22 -15.78 -12.33 -8.81
CA ALA A 22 -17.24 -12.43 -8.73
C ALA A 22 -17.72 -13.88 -8.52
N ASP A 23 -17.12 -14.85 -9.20
CA ASP A 23 -17.44 -16.28 -9.10
C ASP A 23 -17.14 -16.84 -7.70
N GLN A 24 -16.20 -16.23 -6.97
CA GLN A 24 -15.93 -16.53 -5.55
C GLN A 24 -16.91 -15.86 -4.58
N GLY A 25 -17.92 -15.15 -5.10
CA GLY A 25 -18.98 -14.49 -4.34
C GLY A 25 -18.60 -13.13 -3.76
N MET A 26 -17.48 -12.55 -4.20
CA MET A 26 -17.02 -11.24 -3.74
C MET A 26 -17.67 -10.14 -4.56
N LYS A 27 -18.30 -9.17 -3.88
CA LYS A 27 -19.01 -8.07 -4.54
C LYS A 27 -18.21 -6.77 -4.58
N HIS A 28 -17.29 -6.58 -3.64
CA HIS A 28 -16.53 -5.36 -3.51
C HIS A 28 -15.09 -5.56 -3.95
N VAL A 29 -14.52 -4.58 -4.64
CA VAL A 29 -13.17 -4.65 -5.19
C VAL A 29 -12.36 -3.39 -4.96
N GLU A 30 -11.05 -3.56 -4.79
CA GLU A 30 -10.04 -2.56 -5.09
C GLU A 30 -9.53 -2.84 -6.49
N VAL A 31 -9.48 -1.82 -7.36
CA VAL A 31 -8.95 -1.98 -8.72
C VAL A 31 -7.62 -1.25 -8.88
N GLN A 32 -6.58 -1.98 -9.25
CA GLN A 32 -5.32 -1.42 -9.71
C GLN A 32 -5.51 -0.77 -11.08
N LEU A 33 -5.38 0.55 -11.14
CA LEU A 33 -5.49 1.29 -12.39
C LEU A 33 -4.29 0.96 -13.30
N PRO A 34 -4.51 0.79 -14.61
CA PRO A 34 -3.44 0.53 -15.57
C PRO A 34 -2.68 1.82 -15.91
N SER A 35 -1.47 1.68 -16.45
CA SER A 35 -0.69 2.83 -16.93
C SER A 35 -1.25 3.44 -18.22
N SER A 36 -1.97 2.66 -19.03
CA SER A 36 -2.72 3.16 -20.18
C SER A 36 -4.03 3.81 -19.74
N ARG A 37 -4.41 4.91 -20.38
CA ARG A 37 -5.68 5.57 -20.11
C ARG A 37 -6.87 4.69 -20.49
N TYR A 38 -7.82 4.55 -19.56
CA TYR A 38 -9.13 3.95 -19.79
C TYR A 38 -10.20 5.03 -19.71
N THR A 39 -11.21 4.93 -20.57
CA THR A 39 -12.40 5.77 -20.46
C THR A 39 -13.29 5.31 -19.31
N GLN A 40 -14.16 6.21 -18.87
CA GLN A 40 -15.18 5.89 -17.85
C GLN A 40 -16.08 4.74 -18.32
N ASP A 41 -16.52 4.78 -19.58
CA ASP A 41 -17.43 3.77 -20.15
C ASP A 41 -16.79 2.39 -20.16
N GLU A 42 -15.50 2.29 -20.54
CA GLU A 42 -14.77 1.02 -20.53
C GLU A 42 -14.70 0.40 -19.12
N LEU A 43 -14.43 1.20 -18.09
CA LEU A 43 -14.40 0.70 -16.71
C LEU A 43 -15.80 0.38 -16.19
N GLN A 44 -16.81 1.18 -16.57
CA GLN A 44 -18.20 0.95 -16.18
C GLN A 44 -18.73 -0.38 -16.75
N ASP A 45 -18.40 -0.68 -18.00
CA ASP A 45 -18.76 -1.94 -18.66
C ASP A 45 -18.18 -3.15 -17.93
N LEU A 46 -16.94 -3.06 -17.43
CA LEU A 46 -16.32 -4.12 -16.62
C LEU A 46 -17.16 -4.43 -15.38
N PHE A 47 -17.48 -3.41 -14.57
CA PHE A 47 -18.21 -3.59 -13.31
C PHE A 47 -19.66 -4.07 -13.53
N GLN A 48 -20.30 -3.61 -14.62
CA GLN A 48 -21.64 -4.07 -14.98
C GLN A 48 -21.64 -5.54 -15.39
N ALA A 49 -20.66 -5.97 -16.19
CA ALA A 49 -20.55 -7.36 -16.65
C ALA A 49 -20.28 -8.35 -15.52
N THR A 50 -19.55 -7.94 -14.49
CA THR A 50 -19.15 -8.81 -13.37
C THR A 50 -20.01 -8.63 -12.12
N HIS A 51 -20.94 -7.66 -12.12
CA HIS A 51 -21.77 -7.30 -10.98
C HIS A 51 -20.95 -7.03 -9.70
N THR A 52 -19.76 -6.46 -9.86
CA THR A 52 -18.89 -6.02 -8.76
C THR A 52 -19.00 -4.50 -8.60
N SER A 53 -18.62 -3.99 -7.43
CA SER A 53 -18.63 -2.56 -7.12
C SER A 53 -17.29 -2.13 -6.53
N PRO A 54 -16.63 -1.11 -7.09
CA PRO A 54 -15.37 -0.62 -6.55
C PRO A 54 -15.59 0.10 -5.22
N ILE A 55 -14.72 -0.17 -4.25
CA ILE A 55 -14.63 0.61 -2.99
C ILE A 55 -13.31 1.39 -2.91
N ALA A 56 -12.34 1.00 -3.73
CA ALA A 56 -11.05 1.68 -3.84
C ALA A 56 -10.49 1.55 -5.27
N PHE A 57 -9.75 2.56 -5.71
CA PHE A 57 -8.86 2.46 -6.86
C PHE A 57 -7.43 2.73 -6.43
N ARG A 58 -6.49 1.87 -6.82
CA ARG A 58 -5.07 2.09 -6.59
C ARG A 58 -4.47 2.78 -7.80
N ALA A 59 -3.73 3.88 -7.56
CA ALA A 59 -3.08 4.66 -8.61
C ALA A 59 -2.19 3.75 -9.49
N PRO A 60 -2.04 4.07 -10.79
CA PRO A 60 -1.16 3.28 -11.66
C PRO A 60 0.25 3.20 -11.09
N LYS A 61 0.90 2.03 -11.21
CA LYS A 61 2.26 1.81 -10.68
C LYS A 61 3.29 2.85 -11.16
N THR A 62 3.07 3.42 -12.34
CA THR A 62 3.91 4.47 -12.94
C THR A 62 3.68 5.86 -12.34
N MET A 63 2.58 6.07 -11.61
CA MET A 63 2.18 7.32 -10.98
C MET A 63 2.45 7.28 -9.48
N GLY A 64 3.72 7.25 -9.10
CA GLY A 64 4.12 7.36 -7.70
C GLY A 64 4.33 8.82 -7.26
N LEU A 65 4.27 9.05 -5.94
CA LEU A 65 4.55 10.33 -5.31
C LEU A 65 6.01 10.42 -4.81
N GLY A 66 6.52 11.63 -4.63
CA GLY A 66 7.87 11.92 -4.11
C GLY A 66 8.96 12.04 -5.18
N SER A 67 8.66 11.73 -6.44
CA SER A 67 9.53 12.00 -7.59
C SER A 67 9.29 13.40 -8.20
N SER A 68 10.20 13.83 -9.08
CA SER A 68 10.03 15.05 -9.89
C SER A 68 9.05 14.88 -11.05
N ASP A 69 8.73 13.64 -11.43
CA ASP A 69 7.89 13.30 -12.58
C ASP A 69 6.40 13.32 -12.25
N PHE A 70 6.02 14.04 -11.20
CA PHE A 70 4.62 14.21 -10.80
C PHE A 70 3.90 15.12 -11.80
N ILE A 71 2.88 14.58 -12.46
CA ILE A 71 2.05 15.29 -13.45
C ILE A 71 0.62 15.37 -12.91
N LEU A 72 0.22 16.54 -12.42
CA LEU A 72 -1.08 16.75 -11.78
C LEU A 72 -2.23 16.36 -12.72
N GLU A 73 -2.15 16.73 -14.00
CA GLU A 73 -3.20 16.50 -14.99
C GLU A 73 -3.51 15.01 -15.19
N GLU A 74 -2.52 14.12 -15.02
CA GLU A 74 -2.75 12.67 -15.11
C GLU A 74 -3.52 12.14 -13.91
N TRP A 75 -3.24 12.66 -12.72
CA TRP A 75 -4.00 12.34 -11.52
C TRP A 75 -5.43 12.88 -11.60
N GLU A 76 -5.61 14.13 -12.04
CA GLU A 76 -6.94 14.71 -12.22
C GLU A 76 -7.77 13.92 -13.24
N TYR A 77 -7.14 13.44 -14.31
CA TYR A 77 -7.77 12.56 -15.28
C TYR A 77 -8.30 11.29 -14.59
N TRP A 78 -7.47 10.58 -13.84
CA TRP A 78 -7.91 9.35 -13.17
C TRP A 78 -8.99 9.60 -12.13
N LEU A 79 -8.84 10.62 -11.27
CA LEU A 79 -9.85 10.99 -10.27
C LEU A 79 -11.20 11.26 -10.93
N LYS A 80 -11.23 12.02 -12.04
CA LYS A 80 -12.45 12.29 -12.80
C LYS A 80 -13.02 11.04 -13.43
N THR A 81 -12.19 10.17 -13.98
CA THR A 81 -12.61 8.92 -14.65
C THR A 81 -13.24 7.94 -13.66
N VAL A 82 -12.68 7.81 -12.45
CA VAL A 82 -13.15 6.81 -11.47
C VAL A 82 -14.29 7.32 -10.57
N ALA A 83 -14.41 8.63 -10.38
CA ALA A 83 -15.42 9.22 -9.48
C ALA A 83 -16.86 8.72 -9.72
N PRO A 84 -17.35 8.58 -10.98
CA PRO A 84 -18.71 8.12 -11.25
C PRO A 84 -18.90 6.61 -11.08
N LEU A 85 -17.81 5.85 -10.95
CA LEU A 85 -17.84 4.38 -10.84
C LEU A 85 -18.14 3.92 -9.40
N PHE A 86 -17.96 4.80 -8.42
CA PHE A 86 -18.37 4.55 -7.05
C PHE A 86 -19.89 4.67 -6.90
N SER A 87 -20.48 3.73 -6.16
CA SER A 87 -21.88 3.82 -5.75
C SER A 87 -22.11 5.02 -4.82
N GLU A 88 -23.34 5.55 -4.76
CA GLU A 88 -23.67 6.68 -3.88
C GLU A 88 -23.42 6.37 -2.40
N ASP A 89 -23.70 5.13 -1.98
CA ASP A 89 -23.53 4.67 -0.59
C ASP A 89 -22.19 3.96 -0.31
N SER A 90 -21.28 3.91 -1.29
CA SER A 90 -20.00 3.21 -1.11
C SER A 90 -18.90 4.12 -0.61
N LEU A 91 -17.98 3.53 0.15
CA LEU A 91 -16.68 4.13 0.44
C LEU A 91 -15.94 4.44 -0.87
N ARG A 92 -15.25 5.59 -0.92
CA ARG A 92 -14.66 6.15 -2.14
C ARG A 92 -13.18 6.43 -1.96
N TYR A 93 -12.36 5.38 -1.97
CA TYR A 93 -10.93 5.53 -1.73
C TYR A 93 -10.13 5.59 -3.03
N VAL A 94 -9.12 6.47 -3.06
CA VAL A 94 -8.03 6.37 -4.04
C VAL A 94 -6.71 6.20 -3.30
N VAL A 95 -6.09 5.03 -3.51
CA VAL A 95 -4.85 4.62 -2.86
C VAL A 95 -3.67 5.15 -3.67
N CYS A 96 -2.91 6.04 -3.05
CA CYS A 96 -1.66 6.59 -3.55
C CYS A 96 -0.48 5.78 -3.00
N HIS A 97 0.63 5.76 -3.74
CA HIS A 97 1.87 5.11 -3.31
C HIS A 97 3.09 6.01 -3.61
N GLY A 98 4.20 5.74 -2.93
CA GLY A 98 5.47 6.40 -3.22
C GLY A 98 6.12 5.88 -4.51
N THR A 99 7.02 6.67 -5.08
CA THR A 99 7.91 6.27 -6.18
C THR A 99 9.15 5.57 -5.63
N ALA A 100 9.47 4.39 -6.14
CA ALA A 100 10.76 3.77 -5.86
C ALA A 100 11.88 4.49 -6.63
N VAL A 101 13.05 4.62 -6.01
CA VAL A 101 14.23 5.27 -6.60
C VAL A 101 15.35 4.26 -6.76
N THR A 102 16.25 4.49 -7.70
CA THR A 102 17.46 3.68 -7.84
C THR A 102 18.42 3.95 -6.68
N LEU A 103 19.24 2.96 -6.32
CA LEU A 103 20.35 3.21 -5.40
C LEU A 103 21.36 4.24 -5.94
N GLY A 104 21.51 4.30 -7.27
CA GLY A 104 22.37 5.28 -7.95
C GLY A 104 21.95 6.72 -7.65
N GLU A 105 20.66 7.04 -7.76
CA GLU A 105 20.13 8.38 -7.45
C GLU A 105 20.43 8.80 -6.00
N VAL A 106 20.33 7.85 -5.06
CA VAL A 106 20.67 8.12 -3.65
C VAL A 106 22.16 8.35 -3.48
N PHE A 107 23.01 7.54 -4.12
CA PHE A 107 24.47 7.72 -4.05
C PHE A 107 24.92 9.03 -4.70
N GLU A 108 24.39 9.39 -5.86
CA GLU A 108 24.68 10.67 -6.53
C GLU A 108 24.31 11.86 -5.63
N TYR A 109 23.18 11.77 -4.91
CA TYR A 109 22.78 12.80 -3.95
C TYR A 109 23.79 12.95 -2.80
N LEU A 110 24.32 11.84 -2.29
CA LEU A 110 25.31 11.81 -1.20
C LEU A 110 26.70 12.23 -1.69
N ASP A 111 27.13 11.80 -2.87
CA ASP A 111 28.42 12.12 -3.48
C ASP A 111 28.54 13.61 -3.82
N ALA A 112 27.41 14.26 -4.15
CA ALA A 112 27.35 15.71 -4.29
C ALA A 112 27.55 16.46 -2.95
N ARG A 113 27.50 15.76 -1.80
CA ARG A 113 27.55 16.29 -0.43
C ARG A 113 28.43 15.43 0.50
N PRO A 114 29.71 15.23 0.18
CA PRO A 114 30.55 14.22 0.84
C PRO A 114 30.84 14.47 2.33
N GLN A 115 30.54 15.67 2.85
CA GLN A 115 30.73 16.03 4.27
C GLN A 115 29.41 16.08 5.07
N ASP A 116 28.29 15.82 4.42
CA ASP A 116 26.98 15.85 5.06
C ASP A 116 26.62 14.48 5.63
N PHE A 117 26.97 14.26 6.90
CA PHE A 117 26.65 13.04 7.63
C PHE A 117 25.14 12.83 7.83
N ASN A 118 24.31 13.86 7.60
CA ASN A 118 22.86 13.77 7.62
C ASN A 118 22.25 13.64 6.20
N GLY A 119 23.07 13.55 5.15
CA GLY A 119 22.59 13.60 3.77
C GLY A 119 21.48 12.60 3.44
N LEU A 120 21.55 11.37 3.96
CA LEU A 120 20.50 10.37 3.76
C LEU A 120 19.21 10.73 4.52
N HIS A 121 19.32 11.30 5.72
CA HIS A 121 18.17 11.79 6.48
C HIS A 121 17.49 12.96 5.75
N ASP A 122 18.28 13.89 5.22
CA ASP A 122 17.82 15.05 4.49
C ASP A 122 17.15 14.64 3.17
N TYR A 123 17.73 13.69 2.44
CA TYR A 123 17.14 13.13 1.23
C TYR A 123 15.72 12.59 1.49
N LYS A 124 15.57 11.77 2.53
CA LYS A 124 14.25 11.21 2.91
C LYS A 124 13.28 12.27 3.38
N THR A 125 13.77 13.25 4.13
CA THR A 125 12.95 14.38 4.61
C THR A 125 12.38 15.16 3.42
N ARG A 126 13.23 15.49 2.43
CA ARG A 126 12.78 16.14 1.18
C ARG A 126 11.82 15.28 0.38
N TYR A 127 12.06 13.97 0.32
CA TYR A 127 11.15 13.03 -0.34
C TYR A 127 9.76 13.02 0.32
N VAL A 128 9.69 12.99 1.65
CA VAL A 128 8.42 13.07 2.39
C VAL A 128 7.74 14.43 2.20
N GLU A 129 8.51 15.52 2.22
CA GLU A 129 7.99 16.88 1.98
C GLU A 129 7.38 17.01 0.58
N LYS A 130 8.03 16.45 -0.45
CA LYS A 130 7.46 16.39 -1.80
C LYS A 130 6.15 15.60 -1.84
N ILE A 131 6.07 14.46 -1.14
CA ILE A 131 4.81 13.69 -1.06
C ILE A 131 3.70 14.54 -0.43
N ILE A 132 4.00 15.26 0.65
CA ILE A 132 3.04 16.16 1.31
C ILE A 132 2.55 17.22 0.32
N GLU A 133 3.46 17.94 -0.34
CA GLU A 133 3.13 18.99 -1.32
C GLU A 133 2.27 18.46 -2.48
N GLN A 134 2.57 17.25 -2.97
CA GLN A 134 1.83 16.61 -4.05
C GLN A 134 0.44 16.15 -3.59
N LEU A 135 0.33 15.58 -2.40
CA LEU A 135 -0.95 15.17 -1.82
C LEU A 135 -1.87 16.37 -1.53
N GLU A 136 -1.31 17.49 -1.04
CA GLU A 136 -2.06 18.73 -0.84
C GLU A 136 -2.66 19.26 -2.16
N GLN A 137 -1.89 19.20 -3.25
CA GLN A 137 -2.40 19.56 -4.58
C GLN A 137 -3.56 18.65 -5.01
N LEU A 138 -3.40 17.33 -4.84
CA LEU A 138 -4.40 16.33 -5.21
C LEU A 138 -5.67 16.41 -4.37
N HIS A 139 -5.55 16.72 -3.08
CA HIS A 139 -6.65 16.74 -2.13
C HIS A 139 -7.78 17.64 -2.60
N SER A 140 -7.44 18.83 -3.11
CA SER A 140 -8.42 19.78 -3.63
C SER A 140 -9.27 19.23 -4.78
N THR A 141 -8.69 18.39 -5.64
CA THR A 141 -9.40 17.75 -6.76
C THR A 141 -10.17 16.51 -6.29
N ALA A 142 -9.61 15.71 -5.38
CA ALA A 142 -10.29 14.57 -4.79
C ALA A 142 -11.57 14.98 -4.04
N LEU A 143 -11.51 16.08 -3.26
CA LEU A 143 -12.67 16.63 -2.55
C LEU A 143 -13.83 17.01 -3.49
N LYS A 144 -13.55 17.57 -4.68
CA LYS A 144 -14.60 17.91 -5.67
C LYS A 144 -15.41 16.69 -6.11
N TYR A 145 -14.79 15.51 -6.07
CA TYR A 145 -15.39 14.25 -6.46
C TYR A 145 -15.86 13.41 -5.27
N ASN A 146 -15.80 13.96 -4.04
CA ASN A 146 -16.06 13.23 -2.81
C ASN A 146 -15.22 11.94 -2.71
N ILE A 147 -13.96 12.01 -3.15
CA ILE A 147 -12.99 10.93 -3.07
C ILE A 147 -12.07 11.20 -1.89
N GLN A 148 -11.88 10.19 -1.05
CA GLN A 148 -10.92 10.22 0.03
C GLN A 148 -9.60 9.60 -0.44
N LEU A 149 -8.54 10.40 -0.42
CA LEU A 149 -7.19 9.91 -0.71
C LEU A 149 -6.67 9.13 0.50
N CYS A 150 -5.94 8.04 0.23
CA CYS A 150 -5.14 7.36 1.22
C CYS A 150 -3.74 7.07 0.71
N ILE A 151 -2.74 7.16 1.59
CA ILE A 151 -1.34 6.83 1.29
C ILE A 151 -1.04 5.43 1.83
N GLU A 152 -0.43 4.61 0.99
CA GLU A 152 -0.03 3.25 1.33
C GLU A 152 1.39 3.19 1.90
N ASN A 153 1.62 2.33 2.89
CA ASN A 153 2.97 2.04 3.36
C ASN A 153 3.75 1.18 2.37
N ALA A 154 5.02 1.55 2.17
CA ALA A 154 5.90 0.92 1.20
C ALA A 154 6.75 -0.20 1.83
N PRO A 155 7.17 -1.20 1.03
CA PRO A 155 8.19 -2.17 1.44
C PRO A 155 9.59 -1.52 1.47
N MET A 156 10.62 -2.29 1.83
CA MET A 156 12.00 -1.78 1.90
C MET A 156 12.61 -1.51 0.52
N GLY A 157 12.26 -2.30 -0.49
CA GLY A 157 12.66 -2.12 -1.87
C GLY A 157 11.58 -2.62 -2.82
N GLY A 158 11.72 -2.35 -4.11
CA GLY A 158 10.77 -2.80 -5.13
C GLY A 158 11.14 -4.14 -5.77
N ASP A 159 10.49 -4.45 -6.88
CA ASP A 159 10.78 -5.62 -7.69
C ASP A 159 12.30 -5.67 -8.02
N HIS A 160 12.92 -6.82 -7.77
CA HIS A 160 14.37 -7.04 -7.99
C HIS A 160 15.30 -6.27 -7.02
N TYR A 161 14.83 -5.86 -5.85
CA TYR A 161 15.63 -5.14 -4.85
C TYR A 161 17.01 -5.76 -4.54
N PHE A 162 17.11 -7.10 -4.53
CA PHE A 162 18.36 -7.82 -4.28
C PHE A 162 19.20 -8.09 -5.54
N GLU A 163 18.75 -7.69 -6.73
CA GLU A 163 19.50 -7.88 -7.97
C GLU A 163 20.52 -6.73 -8.19
N PRO A 164 21.82 -7.06 -8.38
CA PRO A 164 22.84 -6.06 -8.66
C PRO A 164 22.49 -5.18 -9.88
N GLY A 165 22.59 -3.87 -9.72
CA GLY A 165 22.35 -2.89 -10.80
C GLY A 165 20.89 -2.68 -11.20
N LYS A 166 19.95 -3.37 -10.55
CA LYS A 166 18.49 -3.22 -10.79
C LYS A 166 17.71 -2.89 -9.52
N GLY A 167 18.40 -2.76 -8.39
CA GLY A 167 17.78 -2.50 -7.10
C GLY A 167 17.10 -1.13 -7.06
N LEU A 168 15.78 -1.15 -6.88
CA LEU A 168 14.96 0.01 -6.53
C LEU A 168 14.64 -0.01 -5.03
N ILE A 169 14.73 1.13 -4.38
CA ILE A 169 14.36 1.33 -2.97
C ILE A 169 13.22 2.31 -2.81
N TYR A 170 12.39 2.11 -1.80
CA TYR A 170 11.47 3.14 -1.34
C TYR A 170 12.16 3.97 -0.25
N PRO A 171 12.43 5.28 -0.48
CA PRO A 171 13.17 6.09 0.49
C PRO A 171 12.42 6.27 1.82
N ALA A 172 11.08 6.36 1.76
CA ALA A 172 10.20 6.63 2.88
C ALA A 172 8.92 5.76 2.83
N LEU A 173 7.89 6.14 3.59
CA LEU A 173 6.59 5.42 3.75
C LEU A 173 6.65 4.05 4.42
N ARG A 174 7.85 3.56 4.71
CA ARG A 174 8.09 2.25 5.32
C ARG A 174 8.08 2.25 6.85
N THR A 175 7.91 3.40 7.51
CA THR A 175 7.85 3.49 8.98
C THR A 175 6.61 4.26 9.42
N PRO A 176 6.06 3.97 10.62
CA PRO A 176 4.89 4.69 11.14
C PRO A 176 5.10 6.20 11.15
N ARG A 177 6.30 6.65 11.54
CA ARG A 177 6.67 8.07 11.60
C ARG A 177 6.51 8.79 10.25
N HIS A 178 6.88 8.17 9.14
CA HIS A 178 6.71 8.81 7.83
C HIS A 178 5.23 8.97 7.48
N LEU A 179 4.43 7.94 7.74
CA LEU A 179 3.00 7.92 7.44
C LEU A 179 2.23 8.90 8.32
N GLN A 180 2.50 8.90 9.63
CA GLN A 180 1.92 9.86 10.58
C GLN A 180 2.26 11.29 10.17
N ARG A 181 3.54 11.58 9.83
CA ARG A 181 3.92 12.93 9.38
C ARG A 181 3.12 13.37 8.16
N ILE A 182 2.87 12.46 7.20
CA ILE A 182 2.05 12.77 6.02
C ILE A 182 0.58 12.96 6.41
N ALA A 183 0.02 12.06 7.20
CA ALA A 183 -1.38 12.11 7.63
C ALA A 183 -1.69 13.27 8.59
N GLU A 184 -0.69 13.81 9.29
CA GLU A 184 -0.82 14.99 10.16
C GLU A 184 -0.62 16.30 9.40
N ALA A 185 0.27 16.31 8.40
CA ALA A 185 0.52 17.48 7.57
C ALA A 185 -0.57 17.67 6.50
N THR A 186 -1.25 16.59 6.12
CA THR A 186 -2.32 16.58 5.12
C THR A 186 -3.62 16.07 5.75
N GLU A 187 -4.73 16.06 5.01
CA GLU A 187 -5.97 15.38 5.44
C GLU A 187 -6.09 13.95 4.88
N VAL A 188 -5.01 13.44 4.26
CA VAL A 188 -4.95 12.10 3.65
C VAL A 188 -4.87 11.04 4.73
N GLN A 189 -5.61 9.95 4.55
CA GLN A 189 -5.62 8.83 5.48
C GLN A 189 -4.64 7.73 5.06
N ILE A 190 -4.52 6.66 5.84
CA ILE A 190 -3.56 5.58 5.61
C ILE A 190 -4.29 4.34 5.08
N CYS A 191 -3.73 3.77 4.01
CA CYS A 191 -3.98 2.39 3.60
C CYS A 191 -2.87 1.52 4.18
N LEU A 192 -3.17 0.71 5.20
CA LEU A 192 -2.19 -0.19 5.78
C LEU A 192 -2.11 -1.47 4.96
N ASP A 193 -0.97 -1.68 4.32
CA ASP A 193 -0.55 -2.95 3.77
C ASP A 193 0.23 -3.77 4.82
N THR A 194 -0.38 -4.86 5.28
CA THR A 194 0.18 -5.70 6.36
C THR A 194 1.44 -6.45 5.92
N ALA A 195 1.56 -6.81 4.64
CA ALA A 195 2.73 -7.48 4.11
C ALA A 195 3.92 -6.53 4.06
N ASN A 196 3.72 -5.30 3.58
CA ASN A 196 4.78 -4.28 3.55
C ASN A 196 5.23 -3.86 4.96
N ALA A 197 4.28 -3.75 5.91
CA ALA A 197 4.58 -3.47 7.30
C ALA A 197 5.41 -4.61 7.92
N ARG A 198 5.05 -5.87 7.65
CA ARG A 198 5.81 -7.06 8.09
C ARG A 198 7.23 -7.08 7.53
N ILE A 199 7.39 -6.87 6.22
CA ILE A 199 8.70 -6.79 5.57
C ILE A 199 9.56 -5.75 6.28
N THR A 200 9.02 -4.54 6.49
CA THR A 200 9.81 -3.46 7.06
C THR A 200 10.18 -3.69 8.52
N SER A 201 9.21 -4.07 9.37
CA SER A 201 9.48 -4.38 10.78
C SER A 201 10.53 -5.48 10.92
N ASN A 202 10.48 -6.53 10.09
CA ASN A 202 11.46 -7.62 10.11
C ASN A 202 12.85 -7.18 9.67
N VAL A 203 12.95 -6.46 8.54
CA VAL A 203 14.24 -6.01 7.98
C VAL A 203 14.94 -5.06 8.94
N LEU A 204 14.23 -4.05 9.45
CA LEU A 204 14.81 -3.07 10.37
C LEU A 204 15.16 -3.70 11.73
N SER A 205 14.33 -4.60 12.24
CA SER A 205 14.64 -5.38 13.45
C SER A 205 15.89 -6.23 13.29
N TYR A 206 16.11 -6.82 12.11
CA TYR A 206 17.36 -7.50 11.84
C TYR A 206 18.55 -6.56 11.73
N MET A 207 18.42 -5.43 11.02
CA MET A 207 19.49 -4.44 10.92
C MET A 207 19.92 -3.96 12.31
N HIS A 208 18.96 -3.77 13.21
CA HIS A 208 19.23 -3.42 14.61
C HIS A 208 20.07 -4.49 15.32
N ARG A 209 19.75 -5.77 15.13
CA ARG A 209 20.49 -6.90 15.74
C ARG A 209 21.86 -7.14 15.11
N SER A 210 21.97 -7.02 13.78
CA SER A 210 23.17 -7.31 13.00
C SER A 210 24.15 -6.13 12.93
N ARG A 211 23.71 -4.92 13.31
CA ARG A 211 24.45 -3.65 13.12
C ARG A 211 24.78 -3.39 11.64
N SER A 212 23.94 -3.88 10.74
CA SER A 212 24.08 -3.66 9.30
C SER A 212 23.32 -2.42 8.86
N LEU A 213 23.96 -1.58 8.03
CA LEU A 213 23.32 -0.46 7.34
C LEU A 213 23.17 -0.86 5.86
N PHE A 214 22.00 -1.38 5.49
CA PHE A 214 21.64 -1.70 4.11
C PHE A 214 20.30 -1.04 3.76
N ALA A 215 19.90 -1.01 2.48
CA ALA A 215 18.58 -0.53 2.04
C ALA A 215 18.28 0.95 2.27
N GLY A 216 19.31 1.81 2.30
CA GLY A 216 19.12 3.23 2.57
C GLY A 216 18.40 3.48 3.89
N ALA A 217 18.59 2.64 4.91
CA ALA A 217 18.06 2.87 6.26
C ALA A 217 18.96 3.75 7.10
N THR A 218 18.35 4.78 7.67
CA THR A 218 19.02 5.64 8.65
C THR A 218 19.13 4.91 9.98
N GLU A 219 20.15 5.23 10.77
CA GLU A 219 20.30 4.69 12.13
C GLU A 219 19.04 4.94 12.98
N LYS A 220 18.41 6.09 12.83
CA LYS A 220 17.17 6.43 13.54
C LYS A 220 15.99 5.52 13.16
N GLU A 221 15.85 5.12 11.90
CA GLU A 221 14.82 4.15 11.48
C GLU A 221 15.09 2.77 12.10
N ILE A 222 16.36 2.37 12.17
CA ILE A 222 16.76 1.07 12.72
C ILE A 222 16.53 1.03 14.24
N LEU A 223 16.94 2.08 14.96
CA LEU A 223 16.81 2.15 16.42
C LEU A 223 15.36 2.30 16.91
N ASN A 224 14.49 2.89 16.09
CA ASN A 224 13.08 3.10 16.42
C ASN A 224 12.14 2.20 15.60
N THR A 225 12.65 1.06 15.13
CA THR A 225 11.80 0.09 14.41
C THR A 225 10.76 -0.51 15.34
N THR A 226 9.58 -0.75 14.79
CA THR A 226 8.56 -1.61 15.39
C THR A 226 9.05 -3.06 15.40
N ARG A 227 8.64 -3.82 16.41
CA ARG A 227 9.04 -5.23 16.59
C ARG A 227 8.39 -6.13 15.55
N ASP A 228 7.13 -5.86 15.24
CA ASP A 228 6.32 -6.58 14.27
C ASP A 228 5.37 -5.60 13.55
N TRP A 229 4.49 -6.15 12.71
CA TRP A 229 3.55 -5.35 11.92
C TRP A 229 2.27 -4.98 12.69
N ILE A 230 1.99 -5.65 13.82
CA ILE A 230 0.85 -5.33 14.69
C ILE A 230 1.20 -4.06 15.48
N GLU A 231 2.42 -3.98 16.03
CA GLU A 231 2.93 -2.75 16.65
C GLU A 231 3.01 -1.59 15.64
N PHE A 232 3.34 -1.90 14.37
CA PHE A 232 3.26 -0.92 13.29
C PHE A 232 1.84 -0.37 13.15
N TYR A 233 0.84 -1.25 13.04
CA TYR A 233 -0.56 -0.84 12.96
C TYR A 233 -0.98 -0.01 14.17
N GLN A 234 -0.65 -0.41 15.40
CA GLN A 234 -1.01 0.34 16.61
C GLN A 234 -0.54 1.80 16.56
N GLN A 235 0.63 2.06 15.97
CA GLN A 235 1.12 3.43 15.81
C GLN A 235 0.35 4.23 14.76
N VAL A 236 -0.14 3.60 13.68
CA VAL A 236 -0.87 4.28 12.60
C VAL A 236 -2.40 4.12 12.66
N GLN A 237 -2.91 3.40 13.65
CA GLN A 237 -4.31 2.98 13.77
C GLN A 237 -5.28 4.15 13.63
N LYS A 238 -5.00 5.25 14.32
CA LYS A 238 -5.87 6.44 14.35
C LYS A 238 -6.14 7.04 12.94
N ASN A 239 -5.21 6.86 12.01
CA ASN A 239 -5.31 7.41 10.66
C ASN A 239 -5.56 6.32 9.60
N THR A 240 -5.74 5.06 10.00
CA THR A 240 -5.97 3.96 9.07
C THR A 240 -7.44 3.87 8.71
N VAL A 241 -7.76 3.90 7.42
CA VAL A 241 -9.16 3.79 6.92
C VAL A 241 -9.36 2.61 5.96
N LEU A 242 -8.28 1.94 5.60
CA LEU A 242 -8.28 0.82 4.68
C LEU A 242 -7.12 -0.10 5.05
N VAL A 243 -7.37 -1.40 5.08
CA VAL A 243 -6.32 -2.40 5.36
C VAL A 243 -6.22 -3.35 4.18
N ARG A 244 -5.04 -3.50 3.60
CA ARG A 244 -4.71 -4.61 2.71
C ARG A 244 -4.07 -5.73 3.49
N LEU A 245 -4.84 -6.79 3.64
CA LEU A 245 -4.50 -7.94 4.45
C LEU A 245 -3.87 -9.03 3.58
N SER A 246 -2.61 -9.28 3.85
CA SER A 246 -1.86 -10.40 3.30
C SER A 246 -0.61 -10.68 4.14
N TYR A 247 0.02 -11.81 3.90
CA TYR A 247 1.24 -12.21 4.58
C TYR A 247 2.48 -11.96 3.72
N ALA A 248 3.63 -11.96 4.36
CA ALA A 248 4.93 -11.98 3.69
C ALA A 248 5.85 -13.01 4.37
N VAL A 249 6.45 -13.90 3.58
CA VAL A 249 7.30 -15.00 4.05
C VAL A 249 8.70 -14.51 4.43
N SER A 250 9.17 -13.42 3.82
CA SER A 250 10.59 -13.03 3.81
C SER A 250 10.78 -11.52 3.92
N TRP A 251 12.04 -11.13 4.03
CA TRP A 251 12.60 -9.78 4.12
C TRP A 251 12.74 -9.11 2.75
N GLY A 252 12.36 -9.84 1.70
CA GLY A 252 12.40 -9.38 0.33
C GLY A 252 11.04 -9.11 -0.23
N ASP A 253 10.99 -8.05 -1.02
CA ASP A 253 9.86 -7.76 -1.88
C ASP A 253 10.05 -8.52 -3.21
N THR A 254 9.68 -9.80 -3.22
CA THR A 254 9.53 -10.52 -4.49
C THR A 254 8.08 -10.96 -4.67
N PRO A 255 7.58 -11.08 -5.92
CA PRO A 255 6.22 -11.52 -6.17
C PRO A 255 5.87 -12.88 -5.56
N GLN A 256 6.86 -13.70 -5.22
CA GLN A 256 6.68 -15.02 -4.61
C GLN A 256 6.67 -14.98 -3.08
N THR A 257 7.14 -13.89 -2.46
CA THR A 257 7.30 -13.78 -1.00
C THR A 257 6.49 -12.68 -0.36
N THR A 258 5.94 -11.74 -1.15
CA THR A 258 5.03 -10.68 -0.72
C THR A 258 3.59 -11.02 -1.12
N HIS A 259 2.62 -10.53 -0.35
CA HIS A 259 1.18 -10.71 -0.59
C HIS A 259 0.72 -12.17 -0.70
N THR A 260 1.32 -13.06 0.09
CA THR A 260 0.92 -14.46 0.13
C THR A 260 -0.24 -14.67 1.11
N PRO A 261 -1.00 -15.78 1.00
CA PRO A 261 -1.94 -16.19 2.05
C PRO A 261 -1.24 -16.38 3.41
N PHE A 262 -1.98 -16.19 4.51
CA PHE A 262 -1.46 -16.43 5.86
C PHE A 262 -1.24 -17.93 6.10
N PRO A 263 -0.03 -18.37 6.46
CA PRO A 263 0.22 -19.75 6.85
C PRO A 263 -0.30 -20.02 8.27
N GLU A 264 -0.50 -21.30 8.63
CA GLU A 264 -1.12 -21.68 9.92
C GLU A 264 -0.32 -21.18 11.13
N GLU A 265 1.01 -21.14 11.04
CA GLU A 265 1.88 -20.59 12.09
C GLU A 265 1.67 -19.09 12.36
N ALA A 266 1.12 -18.35 11.40
CA ALA A 266 0.84 -16.91 11.52
C ALA A 266 -0.61 -16.62 11.97
N TYR A 267 -1.43 -17.65 12.20
CA TYR A 267 -2.81 -17.47 12.67
C TYR A 267 -2.93 -16.75 14.01
N PRO A 268 -2.04 -16.95 15.01
CA PRO A 268 -2.09 -16.18 16.25
C PRO A 268 -1.95 -14.68 16.01
N GLU A 269 -1.03 -14.26 15.11
CA GLU A 269 -0.85 -12.85 14.75
C GLU A 269 -2.10 -12.30 14.05
N LEU A 270 -2.71 -13.09 13.17
CA LEU A 270 -3.93 -12.70 12.45
C LEU A 270 -5.14 -12.56 13.40
N LEU A 271 -5.25 -13.43 14.41
CA LEU A 271 -6.28 -13.33 15.47
C LEU A 271 -6.06 -12.07 16.31
N GLU A 272 -4.84 -11.83 16.75
CA GLU A 272 -4.48 -10.63 17.53
C GLU A 272 -4.80 -9.34 16.78
N PHE A 273 -4.53 -9.30 15.46
CA PHE A 273 -4.90 -8.16 14.63
C PHE A 273 -6.42 -8.01 14.49
N ALA A 274 -7.15 -9.11 14.34
CA ALA A 274 -8.61 -9.08 14.21
C ALA A 274 -9.31 -8.52 15.47
N GLU A 275 -8.71 -8.64 16.65
CA GLU A 275 -9.21 -8.03 17.88
C GLU A 275 -8.95 -6.52 17.97
N GLN A 276 -8.03 -5.98 17.16
CA GLN A 276 -7.59 -4.59 17.22
C GLN A 276 -8.13 -3.73 16.06
N VAL A 277 -8.50 -4.34 14.94
CA VAL A 277 -9.04 -3.60 13.80
C VAL A 277 -10.45 -3.14 14.08
N ASP A 278 -10.74 -1.86 13.78
CA ASP A 278 -12.10 -1.32 13.89
C ASP A 278 -13.02 -2.02 12.88
N ASP A 279 -14.20 -2.45 13.30
CA ASP A 279 -15.18 -3.19 12.49
C ASP A 279 -15.63 -2.42 11.23
N GLU A 280 -15.51 -1.08 11.21
CA GLU A 280 -15.90 -0.25 10.07
C GLU A 280 -14.82 -0.18 8.98
N ILE A 281 -13.56 -0.47 9.30
CA ILE A 281 -12.44 -0.38 8.36
C ILE A 281 -12.53 -1.54 7.35
N PRO A 282 -12.60 -1.28 6.03
CA PRO A 282 -12.61 -2.36 5.05
C PRO A 282 -11.30 -3.13 5.01
N ILE A 283 -11.42 -4.44 4.83
CA ILE A 283 -10.28 -5.36 4.65
C ILE A 283 -10.23 -5.80 3.19
N LEU A 284 -9.14 -5.43 2.51
CA LEU A 284 -8.81 -5.82 1.15
C LEU A 284 -7.94 -7.08 1.17
N LEU A 285 -8.36 -8.13 0.47
CA LEU A 285 -7.50 -9.27 0.20
C LEU A 285 -6.58 -8.95 -0.98
N ALA A 286 -5.27 -9.10 -0.81
CA ALA A 286 -4.25 -8.61 -1.74
C ALA A 286 -4.11 -9.40 -3.06
N THR A 287 -5.12 -10.17 -3.48
CA THR A 287 -5.06 -10.99 -4.69
C THR A 287 -6.45 -11.28 -5.27
N GLY A 288 -6.60 -11.07 -6.57
CA GLY A 288 -7.80 -11.39 -7.35
C GLY A 288 -7.72 -12.74 -8.07
N LYS A 289 -6.57 -13.42 -8.01
CA LYS A 289 -6.38 -14.72 -8.66
C LYS A 289 -7.13 -15.80 -7.90
N GLU A 290 -7.88 -16.62 -8.63
CA GLU A 290 -8.82 -17.59 -8.05
C GLU A 290 -8.20 -18.46 -6.94
N GLN A 291 -7.06 -19.12 -7.22
CA GLN A 291 -6.43 -20.04 -6.26
C GLN A 291 -5.91 -19.30 -5.02
N ASP A 292 -5.20 -18.20 -5.21
CA ASP A 292 -4.63 -17.41 -4.12
C ASP A 292 -5.75 -16.78 -3.25
N LEU A 293 -6.86 -16.37 -3.88
CA LEU A 293 -8.03 -15.84 -3.18
C LEU A 293 -8.71 -16.93 -2.33
N GLN A 294 -8.87 -18.13 -2.85
CA GLN A 294 -9.39 -19.26 -2.07
C GLN A 294 -8.49 -19.56 -0.87
N ASP A 295 -7.18 -19.57 -1.08
CA ASP A 295 -6.19 -19.81 -0.04
C ASP A 295 -6.15 -18.68 1.01
N ALA A 296 -6.37 -17.42 0.60
CA ALA A 296 -6.52 -16.28 1.51
C ALA A 296 -7.83 -16.31 2.31
N LEU A 297 -8.94 -16.78 1.71
CA LEU A 297 -10.23 -16.90 2.38
C LEU A 297 -10.30 -18.06 3.37
N LYS A 298 -9.55 -19.14 3.12
CA LYS A 298 -9.52 -20.34 3.96
C LYS A 298 -9.20 -20.05 5.44
N PRO A 299 -8.11 -19.37 5.82
CA PRO A 299 -7.81 -19.06 7.22
C PRO A 299 -8.91 -18.23 7.87
N LEU A 300 -9.42 -17.23 7.16
CA LEU A 300 -10.49 -16.34 7.64
C LEU A 300 -11.81 -17.08 7.89
N ARG A 301 -12.09 -18.14 7.14
CA ARG A 301 -13.26 -19.01 7.35
C ARG A 301 -13.03 -20.00 8.50
N GLN A 302 -11.82 -20.55 8.61
CA GLN A 302 -11.47 -21.55 9.63
C GLN A 302 -11.42 -20.94 11.03
N LEU A 303 -10.79 -19.77 11.18
CA LEU A 303 -10.55 -19.16 12.48
C LEU A 303 -11.82 -18.66 13.18
N LYS A 304 -12.89 -18.32 12.45
CA LYS A 304 -14.21 -18.01 13.05
C LYS A 304 -14.86 -19.21 13.75
N LYS A 305 -14.55 -20.43 13.30
CA LYS A 305 -15.21 -21.65 13.83
C LYS A 305 -14.62 -22.11 15.16
N ARG A 306 -13.50 -21.54 15.58
CA ARG A 306 -12.84 -21.79 16.85
C ARG A 306 -13.29 -20.73 17.85
#